data_AF-A0A1J5MTH4-F1
#
_entry.id   AF-A0A1J5MTH4-F1
#
_cell.length_a   1.000
_cell.length_b   1.000
_cell.length_c   1.000
_cell.angle_alpha   90.00
_cell.angle_beta   90.00
_cell.angle_gamma   90.00
#
_symmetry.space_group_name_H-M   'P 1'
#
loop_
_entity.id
_entity.type
_entity.pdbx_description
1 polymer ?
#
loop_
_entity_poly.entity_id
_entity_poly.type
_entity_poly.pdbx_seq_one_letter_code
_entity_poly.pdbx_strand_id
1 'polypeptide(L)' 'MMSIQDIEVSNNIRKKIITALRDDSVFIIEENGDLIVSVEAYKVFAQRIKRSPLEEILGEDLLDFSSEYFVFN' A
#
# COMPACT_ATOMS: atom_id res chain seq x y z
N MET A 1 10.99 10.70 -13.50
CA MET A 1 10.01 11.49 -12.71
C MET A 1 9.36 10.46 -11.81
N MET A 2 9.36 10.65 -10.49
CA MET A 2 8.76 9.66 -9.57
C MET A 2 7.26 9.50 -9.87
N SER A 3 6.79 8.26 -10.09
CA SER A 3 5.38 7.98 -10.36
C SER A 3 4.63 7.56 -9.10
N ILE A 4 3.55 8.28 -8.77
CA ILE A 4 2.74 8.04 -7.57
C ILE A 4 1.29 7.81 -7.99
N GLN A 5 0.65 6.83 -7.36
CA GLN A 5 -0.80 6.65 -7.42
C GLN A 5 -1.41 7.08 -6.09
N ASP A 6 -2.26 8.11 -6.14
CA ASP A 6 -3.03 8.62 -5.00
C ASP A 6 -4.37 7.89 -4.90
N ILE A 7 -4.72 7.39 -3.71
CA ILE A 7 -5.86 6.50 -3.48
C ILE A 7 -6.61 6.91 -2.20
N GLU A 8 -7.75 7.56 -2.36
CA GLU A 8 -8.62 7.93 -1.24
C GLU A 8 -9.21 6.69 -0.55
N VAL A 9 -8.93 6.55 0.75
CA VAL A 9 -9.46 5.45 1.56
C VAL A 9 -9.99 5.93 2.90
N SER A 10 -11.08 5.31 3.35
CA SER A 10 -11.54 5.57 4.72
C SER A 10 -10.47 5.17 5.74
N ASN A 11 -10.45 5.86 6.90
CA ASN A 11 -9.54 5.55 8.00
C ASN A 11 -9.57 4.06 8.42
N ASN A 12 -10.73 3.42 8.31
CA ASN A 12 -10.87 1.99 8.61
C ASN A 12 -10.12 1.11 7.61
N ILE A 13 -10.13 1.45 6.32
CA ILE A 13 -9.38 0.72 5.28
C ILE A 13 -7.88 0.95 5.46
N ARG A 14 -7.44 2.17 5.72
CA ARG A 14 -6.02 2.48 6.01
C ARG A 14 -5.48 1.67 7.19
N LYS A 15 -6.24 1.60 8.29
CA LYS A 15 -5.89 0.75 9.45
C LYS A 15 -5.80 -0.72 9.08
N LYS A 16 -6.69 -1.23 8.22
CA LYS A 16 -6.62 -2.61 7.71
C LYS A 16 -5.36 -2.83 6.89
N ILE A 17 -4.98 -1.87 6.03
CA ILE A 17 -3.74 -1.95 5.22
C ILE A 17 -2.52 -2.07 6.13
N ILE A 18 -2.37 -1.15 7.10
CA ILE A 18 -1.25 -1.17 8.05
C ILE A 18 -1.20 -2.52 8.80
N THR A 19 -2.36 -3.01 9.25
CA THR A 19 -2.49 -4.29 9.96
C THR A 19 -2.19 -5.50 9.09
N ALA A 20 -2.37 -5.40 7.76
CA ALA A 20 -2.12 -6.48 6.83
C ALA A 20 -0.66 -6.51 6.35
N LEU A 21 -0.02 -5.35 6.20
CA LEU A 21 1.39 -5.25 5.84
C LEU A 21 2.29 -5.68 7.00
N ARG A 22 1.99 -5.33 8.26
CA ARG A 22 2.71 -5.77 9.50
C ARG A 22 4.24 -5.60 9.48
N ASP A 23 4.79 -4.97 8.46
CA ASP A 23 6.21 -4.82 8.20
C ASP A 23 6.44 -3.36 7.81
N ASP A 24 6.99 -2.62 8.75
CA ASP A 24 7.25 -1.19 8.63
C ASP A 24 8.32 -0.88 7.57
N SER A 25 8.98 -1.90 6.98
CA SER A 25 9.86 -1.71 5.82
C SER A 25 9.12 -1.53 4.50
N VAL A 26 7.81 -1.80 4.47
CA VAL A 26 6.98 -1.73 3.25
C VAL A 26 6.29 -0.38 3.09
N PHE A 27 6.09 0.35 4.19
CA PHE A 27 5.33 1.58 4.21
C PHE A 27 5.89 2.62 5.18
N ILE A 28 5.58 3.89 4.92
CA ILE A 28 5.86 5.03 5.79
C ILE A 28 4.54 5.72 6.09
N ILE A 29 4.37 6.20 7.31
CA ILE A 29 3.25 7.07 7.69
C ILE A 29 3.80 8.47 7.87
N GLU A 30 3.32 9.40 7.05
CA GLU A 30 3.70 10.82 7.12
C GLU A 30 2.97 11.53 8.28
N GLU A 31 3.46 12.71 8.67
CA GLU A 31 2.90 13.48 9.79
C GLU A 31 1.43 13.90 9.57
N ASN A 32 1.01 14.03 8.30
CA ASN A 32 -0.37 14.32 7.92
C ASN A 32 -1.31 13.10 8.00
N GLY A 33 -0.77 11.91 8.28
CA GLY A 33 -1.53 10.66 8.35
C GLY A 33 -1.65 9.91 7.02
N ASP A 34 -0.98 10.37 5.96
CA ASP A 34 -0.91 9.65 4.69
C ASP A 34 -0.04 8.41 4.85
N LEU A 35 -0.49 7.31 4.25
CA LEU A 35 0.24 6.05 4.22
C LEU A 35 0.87 5.87 2.85
N ILE A 36 2.20 5.91 2.80
CA ILE A 36 2.99 5.74 1.58
C ILE A 36 3.52 4.32 1.53
N VAL A 37 3.19 3.57 0.49
CA VAL A 37 3.66 2.19 0.26
C VAL A 37 4.55 2.16 -0.96
N SER A 38 5.77 1.64 -0.83
CA SER A 38 6.63 1.38 -1.99
C SER A 38 6.11 0.16 -2.76
N VAL A 39 5.87 0.32 -4.06
CA VAL A 39 5.36 -0.77 -4.92
C VAL A 39 6.37 -1.90 -5.03
N GLU A 40 7.67 -1.58 -5.10
CA GLU A 40 8.73 -2.58 -5.14
C GLU A 40 8.80 -3.37 -3.82
N ALA A 41 8.84 -2.67 -2.68
CA ALA A 41 8.87 -3.32 -1.37
C ALA A 41 7.62 -4.18 -1.15
N TYR A 42 6.45 -3.69 -1.58
CA TYR A 42 5.20 -4.43 -1.51
C TYR A 42 5.24 -5.72 -2.33
N LYS A 43 5.73 -5.68 -3.58
CA LYS A 43 5.86 -6.88 -4.43
C LYS A 43 6.73 -7.95 -3.76
N VAL A 44 7.87 -7.54 -3.20
CA VAL A 44 8.78 -8.46 -2.46
C VAL A 44 8.08 -9.03 -1.22
N PHE A 45 7.38 -8.18 -0.47
CA PHE A 45 6.61 -8.58 0.70
C PHE A 45 5.52 -9.60 0.36
N ALA A 46 4.69 -9.30 -0.65
CA ALA A 46 3.58 -10.13 -1.12
C ALA A 46 4.07 -11.51 -1.58
N GLN A 47 5.18 -11.56 -2.34
CA GLN A 47 5.81 -12.81 -2.74
C GLN A 47 6.30 -13.63 -1.53
N ARG A 48 6.91 -12.96 -0.54
CA ARG A 48 7.43 -13.62 0.67
C ARG A 48 6.32 -14.25 1.50
N ILE A 49 5.18 -13.58 1.64
CA ILE A 49 4.02 -14.11 2.39
C ILE A 49 3.07 -14.96 1.54
N LYS A 50 3.31 -15.05 0.21
CA LYS A 50 2.47 -15.74 -0.78
C LYS A 50 1.00 -15.30 -0.74
N ARG A 51 0.77 -14.00 -0.55
CA ARG A 51 -0.57 -13.37 -0.51
C ARG A 51 -0.52 -11.97 -1.09
N SER A 52 -1.69 -11.44 -1.42
CA SER A 52 -1.91 -10.11 -2.02
C SER A 52 -2.79 -9.25 -1.12
N PRO A 53 -2.31 -8.84 0.06
CA PRO A 53 -3.17 -8.24 1.07
C PRO A 53 -3.79 -6.89 0.67
N LEU A 54 -3.14 -6.09 -0.19
CA LEU A 54 -3.74 -4.85 -0.65
C LEU A 54 -4.92 -5.13 -1.58
N GLU A 55 -4.76 -6.04 -2.53
CA GLU A 55 -5.80 -6.49 -3.45
C GLU A 55 -6.97 -7.16 -2.69
N GLU A 56 -6.67 -7.95 -1.65
CA GLU A 56 -7.69 -8.53 -0.76
C GLU A 56 -8.52 -7.47 -0.01
N ILE A 57 -7.94 -6.29 0.27
CA ILE A 57 -8.61 -5.20 1.00
C ILE A 57 -9.33 -4.23 0.06
N LEU A 58 -8.72 -3.91 -1.08
CA LEU A 58 -9.10 -2.82 -1.98
C LEU A 58 -9.86 -3.31 -3.23
N GLY A 59 -9.69 -4.59 -3.58
CA GLY A 59 -10.10 -5.16 -4.86
C GLY A 59 -8.93 -5.24 -5.86
N GLU A 60 -9.01 -6.17 -6.81
CA GLU A 60 -7.92 -6.48 -7.75
C GLU A 60 -7.65 -5.38 -8.79
N ASP A 61 -8.63 -4.52 -9.08
CA ASP A 61 -8.55 -3.52 -10.16
C ASP A 61 -8.12 -2.12 -9.71
N LEU A 62 -7.87 -1.90 -8.41
CA LEU A 62 -7.60 -0.56 -7.89
C LEU A 62 -6.12 -0.15 -8.01
N LEU A 63 -5.20 -1.12 -8.03
CA LEU A 63 -3.76 -0.87 -7.88
C LEU A 63 -3.03 -0.86 -9.22
N ASP A 64 -2.40 0.26 -9.54
CA ASP A 64 -1.52 0.40 -10.70
C ASP A 64 -0.07 0.08 -10.31
N PHE A 65 0.30 -1.19 -10.49
CA PHE A 65 1.66 -1.69 -10.23
C PHE A 65 2.74 -1.15 -11.17
N SER A 66 2.41 -0.25 -12.10
CA SER A 66 3.37 0.53 -12.88
C SER A 66 3.86 1.79 -12.15
N SER A 67 3.15 2.23 -11.09
CA SER A 67 3.59 3.30 -10.20
C SER A 67 4.72 2.85 -9.26
N GLU A 68 5.49 3.80 -8.73
CA GLU A 68 6.57 3.53 -7.77
C GLU A 68 6.05 3.52 -6.33
N TYR A 69 5.02 4.33 -6.04
CA TYR A 69 4.40 4.42 -4.72
C TYR A 69 2.88 4.45 -4.80
N PHE A 70 2.24 3.82 -3.83
CA PHE A 70 0.83 4.01 -3.50
C PHE A 70 0.73 4.98 -2.32
N VAL A 71 -0.07 6.02 -2.43
CA VAL A 71 -0.35 6.97 -1.34
C VAL A 71 -1.81 6.84 -0.95
N PHE A 72 -2.08 6.46 0.30
CA PHE A 72 -3.41 6.30 0.84
C PHE A 72 -3.74 7.43 1.81
N ASN A 73 -4.67 8.29 1.42
CA ASN A 73 -5.12 9.49 2.12
C ASN A 73 -6.52 9.37 2.74
#